data_AF-A0A4Y2LST0-F1
#
_entry.id   AF-A0A4Y2LST0-F1
#
_cell.length_a   1.000
_cell.length_b   1.000
_cell.length_c   1.000
_cell.angle_alpha   90.00
_cell.angle_beta   90.00
_cell.angle_gamma   90.00
#
_symmetry.space_group_name_H-M   'P 1'
#
loop_
_entity.id
_entity.type
_entity.pdbx_description
1 polymer ?
#
loop_
_entity_poly.entity_id
_entity_poly.type
_entity_poly.pdbx_seq_one_letter_code
_entity_poly.pdbx_strand_id
1 'polypeptide(L)'
;IKKNGCVYFSEVWNILDLLVIGVSLICIAFSAFRTIVVDNMLEELLAKPDIFPDFEFLGFWQMQYNNAVAVDIFIAWIKVFKYISFNKTMTQLSSTLSRCSKDIGGFAVMFFIVFFAFAQLGYLLFGSIVKEFSTFGTAV
;
A
#
# COMPACT_ATOMS: atom_id res chain seq x y z
N ILE A 1 6.78 14.22 -18.20
CA ILE A 1 5.37 14.69 -18.33
C ILE A 1 5.18 15.70 -19.47
N LYS A 2 5.92 16.83 -19.54
CA LYS A 2 5.70 17.92 -20.52
C LYS A 2 5.89 17.57 -22.02
N LYS A 3 6.50 16.42 -22.36
CA LYS A 3 6.78 16.00 -23.75
C LYS A 3 5.98 14.77 -24.24
N ASN A 4 5.43 13.96 -23.32
CA ASN A 4 4.76 12.68 -23.64
C ASN A 4 3.25 12.64 -23.29
N GLY A 5 2.67 13.73 -22.77
CA GLY A 5 1.22 13.86 -22.54
C GLY A 5 0.56 12.69 -21.81
N CYS A 6 -0.63 12.29 -22.26
CA CYS A 6 -1.41 11.15 -21.72
C CYS A 6 -0.83 9.77 -22.06
N VAL A 7 0.05 9.67 -23.06
CA VAL A 7 0.69 8.39 -23.45
C VAL A 7 1.60 7.88 -22.32
N TYR A 8 2.14 8.79 -21.51
CA TYR A 8 2.90 8.48 -20.30
C TYR A 8 2.12 7.61 -19.30
N PHE A 9 0.80 7.80 -19.17
CA PHE A 9 -0.03 7.01 -18.25
C PHE A 9 -0.49 5.66 -18.83
N SER A 10 -0.25 5.39 -20.11
CA SER A 10 -0.60 4.09 -20.70
C SER A 10 0.41 3.00 -20.38
N GLU A 11 1.63 3.37 -19.95
CA GLU A 11 2.67 2.40 -19.59
C GLU A 11 2.59 2.09 -18.08
N VAL A 12 2.27 0.84 -17.74
CA VAL A 12 2.15 0.36 -16.34
C VAL A 12 3.39 0.69 -15.52
N TRP A 13 4.56 0.52 -16.10
CA TRP A 13 5.83 0.80 -15.45
C TRP A 13 6.01 2.26 -15.05
N ASN A 14 5.37 3.14 -15.80
CA ASN A 14 5.50 4.56 -15.61
C ASN A 14 4.54 5.08 -14.53
N ILE A 15 3.36 4.47 -14.41
CA ILE A 15 2.47 4.66 -13.25
C ILE A 15 3.17 4.20 -11.97
N LEU A 16 3.82 3.03 -11.99
CA LEU A 16 4.58 2.54 -10.83
C LEU A 16 5.70 3.51 -10.42
N ASP A 17 6.41 4.10 -11.38
CA ASP A 17 7.47 5.08 -11.09
C ASP A 17 6.91 6.36 -10.44
N LEU A 18 5.78 6.86 -10.95
CA LEU A 18 5.10 8.02 -10.38
C LEU A 18 4.62 7.74 -8.94
N LEU A 19 4.15 6.51 -8.68
CA LEU A 19 3.68 6.09 -7.37
C LEU A 19 4.85 6.08 -6.35
N VAL A 20 5.99 5.48 -6.70
CA VAL A 20 7.20 5.48 -5.86
C VAL A 20 7.68 6.91 -5.58
N ILE A 21 7.71 7.78 -6.61
CA ILE A 21 8.10 9.18 -6.42
C ILE A 21 7.10 9.91 -5.49
N GLY A 22 5.81 9.65 -5.65
CA GLY A 22 4.76 10.24 -4.81
C GLY A 22 4.88 9.81 -3.34
N VAL A 23 5.04 8.50 -3.09
CA VAL A 23 5.14 7.95 -1.74
C VAL A 23 6.45 8.39 -1.07
N SER A 24 7.57 8.35 -1.78
CA SER A 24 8.85 8.83 -1.24
C SER A 24 8.82 10.33 -0.87
N LEU A 25 8.19 11.19 -1.68
CA LEU A 25 7.99 12.60 -1.34
C LEU A 25 7.15 12.79 -0.08
N ILE A 26 6.06 12.02 0.06
CA ILE A 26 5.23 12.03 1.27
C ILE A 26 6.05 11.58 2.47
N CYS A 27 6.82 10.50 2.36
CA CYS A 27 7.69 10.02 3.43
C CYS A 27 8.74 11.06 3.84
N ILE A 28 9.38 11.76 2.90
CA ILE A 28 10.37 12.81 3.20
C ILE A 28 9.71 13.98 3.93
N ALA A 29 8.57 14.47 3.43
CA ALA A 29 7.82 15.55 4.07
C ALA A 29 7.38 15.17 5.49
N PHE A 30 6.92 13.93 5.66
CA PHE A 30 6.46 13.40 6.93
C PHE A 30 7.60 13.21 7.94
N SER A 31 8.76 12.75 7.48
CA SER A 31 9.97 12.61 8.30
C SER A 31 10.46 13.97 8.81
N ALA A 32 10.47 15.00 7.94
CA ALA A 32 10.85 16.36 8.32
C ALA A 32 9.86 16.98 9.33
N PHE A 33 8.55 16.85 9.09
CA PHE A 33 7.52 17.31 10.02
C PHE A 33 7.63 16.63 11.38
N ARG A 34 7.85 15.30 11.38
CA ARG A 34 8.05 14.52 12.61
C ARG A 34 9.24 15.04 13.42
N THR A 35 10.41 15.27 12.80
CA THR A 35 11.60 15.75 13.52
C THR A 35 11.33 17.09 14.20
N ILE A 36 10.66 18.02 13.51
CA ILE A 36 10.30 19.34 14.06
C ILE A 36 9.31 19.21 15.23
N VAL A 37 8.29 18.35 15.11
CA VAL A 37 7.30 18.13 16.17
C VAL A 37 7.91 17.43 17.39
N VAL A 38 8.79 16.45 17.17
CA VAL A 38 9.51 15.74 18.24
C VAL A 38 10.39 16.71 19.02
N ASP A 39 11.17 17.56 18.32
CA ASP A 39 12.06 18.53 18.96
C ASP A 39 11.26 19.54 19.80
N ASN A 40 10.16 20.07 19.25
CA ASN A 40 9.28 21.00 19.99
C ASN A 40 8.66 20.36 21.23
N MET A 41 8.19 19.11 21.14
CA MET A 41 7.62 18.42 22.29
C MET A 41 8.68 18.06 23.34
N LEU A 42 9.89 17.68 22.90
CA LEU A 42 10.99 17.38 23.80
C LEU A 42 11.44 18.62 24.59
N GLU A 43 11.48 19.79 23.95
CA GLU A 43 11.78 21.07 24.60
C GLU A 43 10.73 21.45 25.66
N GLU A 44 9.43 21.25 25.37
CA GLU A 44 8.35 21.58 26.32
C GLU A 44 8.33 20.63 27.53
N LEU A 45 8.67 19.35 27.32
CA LEU A 45 8.75 18.34 28.38
C LEU A 45 9.99 18.51 29.27
N LEU A 46 11.13 18.92 28.69
CA LEU A 46 12.32 19.30 29.45
C LEU A 46 12.09 20.54 30.33
N ALA A 47 11.20 21.45 29.90
CA ALA A 47 10.83 22.64 30.67
C ALA A 47 9.84 22.34 31.82
N LYS A 48 9.09 21.22 31.77
CA LYS A 48 8.10 20.82 32.79
C LYS A 48 8.20 19.32 33.12
N PRO A 49 9.12 18.92 34.02
CA PRO A 49 9.39 17.50 34.31
C PRO A 49 8.26 16.77 35.07
N ASP A 50 7.27 17.49 35.62
CA ASP A 50 6.16 16.90 36.39
C ASP A 50 4.96 16.45 35.53
N ILE A 51 4.97 16.70 34.22
CA ILE A 51 3.85 16.38 33.32
C ILE A 51 4.17 15.13 32.51
N PHE A 52 3.26 14.14 32.49
CA PHE A 52 3.41 12.96 31.66
C PHE A 52 3.36 13.34 30.17
N PRO A 53 4.35 12.91 29.36
CA PRO A 53 4.35 13.15 27.93
C PRO A 53 3.38 12.21 27.20
N ASP A 54 2.46 12.79 26.44
CA ASP A 54 1.55 12.01 25.59
C ASP A 54 2.22 11.72 24.23
N PHE A 55 2.84 10.54 24.13
CA PHE A 55 3.47 10.06 22.91
C PHE A 55 2.55 9.18 22.05
N GLU A 56 1.28 9.00 22.43
CA GLU A 56 0.38 8.07 21.75
C GLU A 56 0.14 8.48 20.28
N PHE A 57 -0.13 9.77 20.07
CA PHE A 57 -0.29 10.34 18.72
C PHE A 57 0.98 10.20 17.88
N LEU A 58 2.14 10.44 18.50
CA LEU A 58 3.44 10.35 17.84
C LEU A 58 3.75 8.90 17.43
N GLY A 59 3.44 7.94 18.31
CA GLY A 59 3.55 6.51 18.05
C GLY A 59 2.62 6.04 16.92
N PHE A 60 1.37 6.51 16.89
CA PHE A 60 0.43 6.21 15.81
C PHE A 60 0.96 6.67 14.44
N TRP A 61 1.44 7.91 14.35
CA TRP A 61 2.02 8.44 13.12
C TRP A 61 3.32 7.74 12.72
N GLN A 62 4.15 7.33 13.69
CA GLN A 62 5.34 6.54 13.43
C GLN A 62 5.00 5.15 12.86
N MET A 63 3.96 4.50 13.37
CA MET A 63 3.48 3.22 12.84
C MET A 63 3.01 3.38 11.39
N GLN A 64 2.25 4.44 11.10
CA GLN A 64 1.76 4.71 9.76
C GLN A 64 2.90 5.02 8.78
N TYR A 65 3.91 5.78 9.22
CA TYR A 65 5.11 6.04 8.44
C TYR A 65 5.86 4.75 8.11
N ASN A 66 6.07 3.87 9.10
CA ASN A 66 6.75 2.61 8.89
C ASN A 66 6.02 1.71 7.87
N ASN A 67 4.68 1.67 7.96
CA ASN A 67 3.86 0.95 6.98
C ASN A 67 4.00 1.54 5.56
N ALA A 68 4.00 2.87 5.43
CA ALA A 68 4.19 3.54 4.14
C ALA A 68 5.56 3.24 3.52
N VAL A 69 6.63 3.28 4.32
CA VAL A 69 7.98 2.93 3.87
C VAL A 69 8.07 1.46 3.44
N ALA A 70 7.44 0.55 4.18
CA ALA A 70 7.41 -0.86 3.82
C ALA A 70 6.73 -1.10 2.45
N VAL A 71 5.62 -0.40 2.20
CA VAL A 71 4.93 -0.43 0.90
C VAL A 71 5.82 0.16 -0.21
N ASP A 72 6.52 1.26 0.04
CA ASP A 72 7.42 1.88 -0.93
C ASP A 72 8.56 0.93 -1.35
N ILE A 73 9.19 0.27 -0.36
CA ILE A 73 10.24 -0.72 -0.61
C ILE A 73 9.69 -1.92 -1.39
N PHE A 74 8.48 -2.38 -1.08
CA PHE A 74 7.83 -3.46 -1.82
C PHE A 74 7.60 -3.09 -3.29
N ILE A 75 7.12 -1.88 -3.57
CA ILE A 75 6.93 -1.40 -4.95
C ILE A 75 8.28 -1.21 -5.66
N ALA A 76 9.31 -0.73 -4.95
CA ALA A 76 10.67 -0.64 -5.47
C ALA A 76 11.22 -2.02 -5.87
N TRP A 77 10.94 -3.06 -5.08
CA TRP A 77 11.26 -4.45 -5.44
C TRP A 77 10.53 -4.92 -6.69
N ILE A 78 9.25 -4.60 -6.87
CA ILE A 78 8.52 -4.91 -8.12
C ILE A 78 9.20 -4.25 -9.32
N LYS A 79 9.75 -3.04 -9.16
CA LYS A 79 10.48 -2.33 -10.23
C LYS A 79 11.73 -3.09 -10.69
N VAL A 80 12.34 -3.93 -9.84
CA VAL A 80 13.47 -4.80 -10.22
C VAL A 80 13.09 -5.74 -11.37
N PHE A 81 11.85 -6.23 -11.42
CA PHE A 81 11.37 -7.05 -12.56
C PHE A 81 11.44 -6.31 -13.89
N LYS A 82 11.24 -4.99 -13.91
CA LYS A 82 11.44 -4.17 -15.13
C LYS A 82 12.87 -4.30 -15.64
N TYR A 83 13.85 -4.14 -14.74
CA TYR A 83 15.27 -4.17 -15.11
C TYR A 83 15.73 -5.58 -15.51
N ILE A 84 15.21 -6.64 -14.88
CA ILE A 84 15.49 -8.04 -15.25
C ILE A 84 14.89 -8.39 -16.63
N SER A 85 13.79 -7.73 -17.02
CA SER A 85 13.14 -7.95 -18.32
C SER A 85 13.95 -7.48 -19.54
N PHE A 86 15.17 -6.96 -19.35
CA PHE A 86 16.14 -6.71 -20.44
C PHE A 86 16.56 -7.99 -21.17
N ASN A 87 16.41 -9.17 -20.54
CA ASN A 87 16.61 -10.45 -21.21
C ASN A 87 15.36 -10.87 -22.00
N LYS A 88 15.53 -11.24 -23.29
CA LYS A 88 14.46 -11.63 -24.22
C LYS A 88 13.47 -12.63 -23.64
N THR A 89 13.93 -13.63 -22.89
CA THR A 89 13.07 -14.66 -22.30
C THR A 89 12.10 -14.08 -21.26
N MET A 90 12.56 -13.13 -20.45
CA MET A 90 11.76 -12.48 -19.40
C MET A 90 10.80 -11.43 -19.97
N THR A 91 11.19 -10.75 -21.05
CA THR A 91 10.29 -9.86 -21.79
C THR A 91 9.09 -10.62 -22.35
N GLN A 92 9.31 -11.84 -22.88
CA GLN A 92 8.25 -12.67 -23.45
C GLN A 92 7.26 -13.19 -22.39
N LEU A 93 7.74 -13.56 -21.20
CA LEU A 93 6.86 -13.93 -20.08
C LEU A 93 6.03 -12.73 -19.58
N SER A 94 6.65 -11.55 -19.52
CA SER A 94 5.95 -10.32 -19.12
C SER A 94 4.87 -9.92 -20.15
N SER A 95 5.11 -10.14 -21.44
CA SER A 95 4.15 -9.83 -22.50
C SER A 95 3.00 -10.82 -22.56
N THR A 96 3.23 -12.12 -22.31
CA THR A 96 2.13 -13.09 -22.18
C THR A 96 1.27 -12.80 -20.96
N LEU A 97 1.87 -12.47 -19.81
CA LEU A 97 1.15 -12.07 -18.60
C LEU A 97 0.32 -10.80 -18.83
N SER A 98 0.90 -9.78 -19.45
CA SER A 98 0.20 -8.55 -19.81
C SER A 98 -0.98 -8.82 -20.76
N ARG A 99 -0.79 -9.70 -21.75
CA ARG A 99 -1.84 -10.05 -22.73
C ARG A 99 -3.02 -10.79 -22.10
N CYS A 100 -2.76 -11.70 -21.15
CA CYS A 100 -3.81 -12.44 -20.44
C CYS A 100 -4.43 -11.65 -19.27
N SER A 101 -3.83 -10.54 -18.84
CA SER A 101 -4.28 -9.77 -17.66
C SER A 101 -5.73 -9.31 -17.76
N LYS A 102 -6.21 -8.97 -18.96
CA LYS A 102 -7.59 -8.54 -19.21
C LYS A 102 -8.59 -9.68 -18.97
N ASP A 103 -8.26 -10.88 -19.44
CA ASP A 103 -9.09 -12.06 -19.28
C ASP A 103 -9.09 -12.54 -17.82
N ILE A 104 -7.92 -12.54 -17.18
CA ILE A 104 -7.76 -12.83 -15.75
C ILE A 104 -8.56 -11.82 -14.91
N GLY A 105 -8.52 -10.54 -15.26
CA GLY A 105 -9.30 -9.51 -14.58
C GLY A 105 -10.82 -9.75 -14.68
N GLY A 106 -11.31 -10.14 -15.86
CA GLY A 106 -12.71 -10.52 -16.04
C GLY A 106 -13.11 -11.74 -15.21
N PHE A 107 -12.26 -12.77 -15.18
CA PHE A 107 -12.48 -13.95 -14.34
C PHE A 107 -12.44 -13.62 -12.84
N ALA A 108 -11.51 -12.77 -12.41
CA ALA A 108 -11.37 -12.35 -11.02
C ALA A 108 -12.64 -11.64 -10.53
N VAL A 109 -13.28 -10.80 -11.35
CA VAL A 109 -14.55 -10.15 -10.98
C VAL A 109 -15.65 -11.18 -10.74
N MET A 110 -15.81 -12.16 -11.63
CA MET A 110 -16.80 -13.24 -11.44
C MET A 110 -16.49 -14.06 -10.18
N PHE A 111 -15.22 -14.38 -9.95
CA PHE A 111 -14.77 -15.10 -8.75
C PHE A 111 -15.10 -14.33 -7.48
N PHE A 112 -14.76 -13.04 -7.39
CA PHE A 112 -15.01 -12.22 -6.20
C PHE A 112 -16.50 -12.05 -5.90
N ILE A 113 -17.36 -11.97 -6.93
CA ILE A 113 -18.82 -11.92 -6.71
C ILE A 113 -19.31 -13.18 -5.99
N VAL A 114 -18.91 -14.36 -6.47
CA VAL A 114 -19.31 -15.63 -5.86
C VAL A 114 -18.66 -15.79 -4.48
N PHE A 115 -17.38 -15.43 -4.35
CA PHE A 115 -16.63 -15.49 -3.10
C PHE A 115 -17.28 -14.63 -2.00
N PHE A 116 -17.60 -13.37 -2.28
CA PHE A 116 -18.25 -12.49 -1.32
C PHE A 116 -19.68 -12.91 -1.01
N ALA A 117 -20.42 -13.50 -1.96
CA ALA A 117 -21.74 -14.06 -1.68
C ALA A 117 -21.67 -15.20 -0.64
N PHE A 118 -20.68 -16.09 -0.76
CA PHE A 118 -20.44 -17.13 0.23
C PHE A 118 -19.93 -16.58 1.57
N ALA A 119 -19.02 -15.59 1.56
CA ALA A 119 -18.56 -14.93 2.78
C ALA A 119 -19.73 -14.27 3.55
N GLN A 120 -20.62 -13.59 2.84
CA GLN A 120 -21.82 -12.97 3.42
C GLN A 120 -22.81 -14.01 3.94
N LEU A 121 -23.03 -15.10 3.21
CA LEU A 121 -23.89 -16.20 3.67
C LEU A 121 -23.30 -16.85 4.92
N GLY A 122 -21.98 -17.11 4.94
CA GLY A 122 -21.28 -17.68 6.10
C GLY A 122 -21.35 -16.76 7.32
N TYR A 123 -21.18 -15.45 7.11
CA TYR A 123 -21.36 -14.43 8.15
C TYR A 123 -22.77 -14.47 8.75
N LEU A 124 -23.82 -14.56 7.92
CA LEU A 124 -25.21 -14.58 8.38
C LEU A 124 -25.58 -15.89 9.10
N LEU A 125 -25.09 -17.04 8.62
CA LEU A 125 -25.42 -18.34 9.20
C LEU A 125 -24.60 -18.67 10.44
N PHE A 126 -23.32 -18.33 10.45
CA PHE A 126 -22.37 -18.80 11.46
C PHE A 126 -21.77 -17.69 12.32
N GLY A 127 -22.04 -16.40 12.04
CA GLY A 127 -21.39 -15.30 12.75
C GLY A 127 -21.70 -15.19 14.24
N SER A 128 -22.84 -15.71 14.69
CA SER A 128 -23.18 -15.78 16.12
C SER A 128 -22.58 -17.01 16.84
N ILE A 129 -22.08 -17.99 16.09
CA ILE A 129 -21.67 -19.31 16.63
C ILE A 129 -20.15 -19.49 16.49
N VAL A 130 -19.54 -19.00 15.41
CA VAL A 130 -18.14 -19.20 15.06
C VAL A 130 -17.43 -17.86 14.97
N LYS A 131 -16.35 -17.69 15.75
CA LYS A 131 -15.60 -16.43 15.84
C LYS A 131 -15.01 -15.99 14.49
N GLU A 132 -14.64 -16.94 13.63
CA GLU A 132 -14.11 -16.66 12.28
C GLU A 132 -15.14 -15.95 11.40
N PHE A 133 -16.44 -16.23 11.59
CA PHE A 133 -17.53 -15.58 10.88
C PHE A 133 -18.15 -14.39 11.65
N SER A 134 -17.55 -13.96 12.76
CA SER A 134 -18.15 -12.94 13.65
C SER A 134 -18.16 -11.52 13.09
N THR A 135 -17.24 -11.21 12.17
CA THR A 135 -17.23 -9.94 11.42
C THR A 135 -17.11 -10.23 9.94
N PHE A 136 -17.68 -9.35 9.09
CA PHE A 136 -17.57 -9.53 7.65
C PHE A 136 -16.11 -9.54 7.18
N GLY A 137 -15.25 -8.71 7.79
CA GLY A 137 -13.83 -8.65 7.45
C GLY A 137 -13.02 -9.90 7.85
N THR A 138 -13.49 -10.70 8.81
CA THR A 138 -12.86 -11.99 9.15
C THR A 138 -13.44 -13.16 8.35
N ALA A 139 -14.64 -13.00 7.80
CA ALA A 139 -15.32 -14.01 6.98
C ALA A 139 -14.87 -13.99 5.51
N VAL A 140 -14.24 -12.89 5.07
CA VAL A 140 -13.63 -12.67 3.75
C VAL A 140 -12.18 -13.13 3.78
#